data_AF-A0A2N2A5B6-F1
#
_entry.id   AF-A0A2N2A5B6-F1
#
_cell.length_a   1.000
_cell.length_b   1.000
_cell.length_c   1.000
_cell.angle_alpha   90.00
_cell.angle_beta   90.00
_cell.angle_gamma   90.00
#
_symmetry.space_group_name_H-M   'P 1'
#
loop_
_entity.id
_entity.type
_entity.pdbx_description
1 polymer ?
#
loop_
_entity_poly.entity_id
_entity_poly.type
_entity_poly.pdbx_seq_one_letter_code
_entity_poly.pdbx_strand_id
1 'polypeptide(L)' 'MTTEQFEREMRYRVSIAAANSMLRRGLISKAEHDVFNAIMIKKHQPPIGGILLKTSVDSQPDQS' A
#
# COMPACT_ATOMS: atom_id res chain seq x y z
N MET A 1 -4.62 18.84 -2.76
CA MET A 1 -3.70 18.15 -1.83
C MET A 1 -2.70 19.16 -1.31
N THR A 2 -2.54 19.28 0.02
CA THR A 2 -1.51 20.16 0.61
C THR A 2 -0.13 19.52 0.53
N THR A 3 0.95 20.29 0.72
CA THR A 3 2.32 19.75 0.78
C THR A 3 2.46 18.67 1.83
N GLU A 4 1.90 18.88 3.02
CA GLU A 4 1.93 17.89 4.10
C GLU A 4 1.18 16.60 3.73
N GLN A 5 0.03 16.72 3.07
CA GLN A 5 -0.74 15.57 2.58
C GLN A 5 0.02 14.80 1.50
N PHE A 6 0.70 15.52 0.58
CA PHE A 6 1.54 14.91 -0.44
C PHE A 6 2.70 14.15 0.20
N GLU A 7 3.38 14.74 1.18
CA GLU A 7 4.50 14.13 1.90
C GLU A 7 4.08 12.85 2.64
N ARG A 8 2.90 12.86 3.25
CA ARG A 8 2.30 11.67 3.88
C ARG A 8 2.00 10.57 2.87
N GLU A 9 1.38 10.92 1.74
CA GLU A 9 1.10 9.99 0.64
C GLU A 9 2.39 9.40 0.06
N MET A 10 3.40 10.24 -0.20
CA MET A 10 4.68 9.84 -0.77
C MET A 10 5.39 8.81 0.12
N ARG A 11 5.49 9.08 1.43
CA ARG A 11 6.10 8.14 2.38
C ARG A 11 5.36 6.81 2.43
N TYR A 12 4.03 6.83 2.48
CA TYR A 12 3.22 5.62 2.42
C TYR A 12 3.50 4.81 1.15
N ARG A 13 3.43 5.43 -0.03
CA ARG A 13 3.60 4.73 -1.32
C ARG A 13 5.00 4.13 -1.49
N VAL A 14 6.05 4.82 -1.05
CA VAL A 14 7.43 4.29 -1.07
C VAL A 14 7.55 3.04 -0.19
N SER A 15 7.00 3.08 1.03
CA SER A 15 7.00 1.92 1.93
C SER A 15 6.23 0.73 1.36
N ILE A 16 5.05 0.96 0.79
CA ILE A 16 4.24 -0.11 0.16
C ILE A 16 4.91 -0.66 -1.10
N ALA A 17 5.59 0.18 -1.89
CA ALA A 17 6.34 -0.29 -3.06
C ALA A 17 7.46 -1.27 -2.66
N ALA A 18 8.17 -0.99 -1.55
CA ALA A 18 9.17 -1.91 -1.01
C ALA A 18 8.52 -3.22 -0.55
N ALA A 19 7.44 -3.17 0.23
CA ALA A 19 6.71 -4.36 0.69
C ALA A 19 6.17 -5.19 -0.48
N ASN A 20 5.65 -4.56 -1.53
CA ASN A 20 5.20 -5.24 -2.76
C ASN A 20 6.35 -5.98 -3.45
N SER A 21 7.54 -5.37 -3.50
CA SER A 21 8.73 -6.01 -4.05
C SER A 21 9.15 -7.24 -3.21
N MET A 22 9.12 -7.12 -1.89
CA MET A 22 9.40 -8.23 -0.97
C MET A 22 8.41 -9.38 -1.15
N LEU A 23 7.11 -9.07 -1.25
CA LEU A 23 6.06 -10.06 -1.48
C LEU A 23 6.26 -10.79 -2.82
N ARG A 24 6.49 -10.07 -3.92
CA ARG A 24 6.75 -10.68 -5.24
C ARG A 24 7.98 -11.59 -5.27
N ARG A 25 8.97 -11.30 -4.41
CA ARG A 25 10.19 -12.11 -4.27
C ARG A 25 10.03 -13.26 -3.27
N GLY A 26 8.86 -13.43 -2.65
CA GLY A 26 8.61 -14.45 -1.63
C GLY A 26 9.33 -14.22 -0.31
N LEU A 27 9.80 -12.99 -0.04
CA LEU A 27 10.52 -12.64 1.19
C LEU A 27 9.58 -12.42 2.37
N ILE A 28 8.33 -12.09 2.08
CA ILE A 28 7.25 -11.97 3.07
C ILE A 28 6.01 -12.66 2.51
N SER A 29 5.20 -13.20 3.41
CA SER A 29 3.87 -13.71 3.11
C SER A 29 2.88 -12.57 2.85
N LYS A 30 1.74 -12.92 2.23
CA LYS A 30 0.62 -11.99 2.08
C LYS A 30 0.09 -11.49 3.44
N ALA A 31 0.07 -12.34 4.47
CA ALA A 31 -0.39 -11.95 5.80
C ALA A 31 0.53 -10.90 6.45
N GLU A 32 1.85 -11.07 6.33
CA GLU A 32 2.82 -10.08 6.80
C GLU A 32 2.73 -8.76 6.04
N HIS A 33 2.52 -8.84 4.72
CA HIS A 33 2.27 -7.65 3.89
C HIS A 33 0.99 -6.91 4.33
N ASP A 34 -0.12 -7.62 4.53
CA ASP A 34 -1.40 -7.03 4.94
C ASP A 34 -1.27 -6.33 6.32
N VAL A 35 -0.55 -6.94 7.27
CA VAL A 35 -0.24 -6.32 8.58
C VAL A 35 0.64 -5.08 8.40
N PHE A 36 1.69 -5.17 7.59
CA PHE A 36 2.58 -4.03 7.32
C PHE A 36 1.81 -2.86 6.70
N ASN A 37 0.94 -3.15 5.73
CA ASN A 37 0.08 -2.17 5.08
C ASN A 37 -0.81 -1.43 6.09
N ALA A 38 -1.50 -2.18 6.97
CA ALA A 38 -2.32 -1.60 8.02
C ALA A 38 -1.53 -0.66 8.96
N ILE A 39 -0.30 -1.03 9.31
CA ILE A 39 0.61 -0.19 10.12
C ILE A 39 0.96 1.09 9.35
N MET A 40 1.29 1.00 8.06
CA MET A 40 1.67 2.16 7.24
C MET A 40 0.51 3.13 7.04
N ILE A 41 -0.72 2.64 6.86
CA ILE A 41 -1.92 3.49 6.78
C ILE A 41 -2.12 4.25 8.09
N LYS A 42 -2.03 3.56 9.23
CA LYS A 42 -2.17 4.19 10.55
C LYS A 42 -1.08 5.24 10.81
N LYS A 43 0.15 4.95 10.40
CA LYS A 43 1.33 5.82 10.62
C LYS A 43 1.29 7.08 9.75
N HIS A 44 0.96 6.95 8.47
CA HIS A 44 1.09 8.04 7.51
C HIS A 44 -0.23 8.75 7.22
N GLN A 45 -1.37 8.11 7.52
CA GLN A 45 -2.70 8.64 7.21
C GLN A 45 -2.78 9.15 5.75
N PRO A 46 -2.44 8.30 4.76
CA PRO A 46 -2.37 8.70 3.36
C PRO A 46 -3.75 9.13 2.86
N PRO A 47 -3.88 10.33 2.27
CA PRO A 47 -5.17 10.84 1.79
C PRO A 47 -5.77 10.02 0.66
N ILE A 48 -4.96 9.30 -0.14
CA ILE A 48 -5.42 8.51 -1.29
C ILE A 48 -5.27 7.02 -0.98
N GLY A 49 -4.11 6.61 -0.45
CA GLY A 49 -3.82 5.22 -0.12
C GLY A 49 -4.80 4.55 0.84
N GLY A 50 -5.45 5.31 1.73
CA GLY A 50 -6.48 4.80 2.64
C GLY A 50 -7.88 4.68 2.01
N ILE A 51 -8.13 5.35 0.89
CA ILE A 51 -9.43 5.35 0.18
C ILE A 51 -9.49 4.21 -0.84
N LEU A 52 -8.40 3.96 -1.59
CA LEU A 52 -8.35 2.89 -2.60
C LEU A 52 -8.50 1.47 -2.02
N LEU A 53 -8.20 1.24 -0.74
CA LEU A 53 -8.48 -0.05 -0.09
C LEU A 53 -9.98 -0.29 0.20
N LYS A 54 -10.83 0.75 0.13
CA LYS A 54 -12.28 0.62 0.23
C LYS A 54 -12.96 0.31 -1.11
N THR A 55 -12.27 0.54 -2.22
CA THR A 55 -12.77 0.21 -3.56
C THR A 55 -11.89 -0.87 -4.13
N SER A 56 -12.35 -2.12 -4.08
CA SER A 56 -11.76 -3.25 -4.81
C SER A 56 -11.53 -2.86 -6.27
N VAL A 57 -10.33 -2.40 -6.61
CA VAL A 57 -9.88 -2.15 -8.00
C VAL A 57 -8.74 -3.11 -8.38
N ASP A 58 -8.49 -4.14 -7.57
CA ASP A 58 -7.70 -5.30 -8.00
C ASP A 58 -8.65 -6.50 -8.22
N SER A 59 -9.52 -6.37 -9.21
CA SER A 59 -10.23 -7.50 -9.83
C SER A 59 -9.98 -7.46 -11.33
N GLN A 60 -8.77 -7.85 -11.73
CA GLN A 60 -8.51 -8.34 -13.07
C GLN A 60 -7.67 -9.62 -12.93
N PRO A 61 -8.25 -10.81 -13.12
CA PRO A 61 -7.46 -12.00 -13.40
C PRO A 61 -6.95 -11.85 -14.84
N ASP A 62 -5.62 -11.79 -14.99
CA ASP A 62 -5.00 -11.94 -16.30
C ASP A 62 -5.16 -13.40 -16.72
N GLN A 63 -6.08 -13.63 -17.66
CA GLN A 63 -6.17 -14.88 -18.41
C GLN A 63 -5.20 -14.77 -19.59
N SER A 64 -4.16 -15.60 -19.60
CA SER A 64 -3.43 -16.04 -20.79
C SER A 64 -2.68 -17.33 -20.50
#